data_AF-A0A820C3U7-F1
#
_entry.id   AF-A0A820C3U7-F1
#
_cell.length_a   1.000
_cell.length_b   1.000
_cell.length_c   1.000
_cell.angle_alpha   90.00
_cell.angle_beta   90.00
_cell.angle_gamma   90.00
#
_symmetry.space_group_name_H-M   'P 1'
#
loop_
_entity.id
_entity.type
_entity.pdbx_description
1 polymer ?
#
loop_
_entity_poly.entity_id
_entity_poly.type
_entity_poly.pdbx_seq_one_letter_code
_entity_poly.pdbx_strand_id
1 'polypeptide(L)'
;MPNTSYNSSEDREQTGGGVLLGSASECVLMAILAARTKKIESQRMINPLIKDAEILSNLVCYTSKLAHSCVEKAGLIAMIKVRQLAVDENFSLRGKTLDTCIQADKDNGLIPFFVCGTLGTTSCASYDNFEEIGEICQREKIWFHVDGAYAGSALICHEFSYLKKGFEHWSIALSRRFRALKLWFTIRSYGVEGLRNYILQ
;
A
#
# COMPACT_ATOMS: atom_id res chain seq x y z
N MET A 1 -43.31 -25.39 -3.29
CA MET A 1 -43.55 -24.12 -2.55
C MET A 1 -44.20 -24.48 -1.22
N PRO A 2 -43.74 -23.88 -0.12
CA PRO A 2 -44.01 -22.48 0.16
C PRO A 2 -42.78 -21.58 -0.01
N ASN A 3 -43.07 -20.36 -0.48
CA ASN A 3 -42.15 -19.24 -0.59
C ASN A 3 -41.83 -18.67 0.79
N THR A 4 -40.56 -18.47 1.07
CA THR A 4 -40.09 -17.34 1.89
C THR A 4 -38.91 -16.71 1.17
N SER A 5 -39.23 -15.68 0.41
CA SER A 5 -38.30 -14.69 -0.13
C SER A 5 -37.48 -14.07 1.01
N TYR A 6 -36.18 -14.32 1.01
CA TYR A 6 -35.22 -13.39 1.58
C TYR A 6 -34.60 -12.60 0.42
N ASN A 7 -35.26 -11.50 0.08
CA ASN A 7 -34.67 -10.42 -0.69
C ASN A 7 -34.29 -9.32 0.31
N SER A 8 -33.01 -9.20 0.60
CA SER A 8 -32.37 -8.01 1.20
C SER A 8 -30.86 -8.32 1.30
N SER A 9 -29.91 -7.58 0.76
CA SER A 9 -29.88 -6.29 0.08
C SER A 9 -28.39 -6.03 -0.18
N GLU A 10 -28.03 -5.62 -1.40
CA GLU A 10 -26.69 -5.16 -1.82
C GLU A 10 -25.58 -6.23 -1.94
N ASP A 11 -25.56 -6.96 -3.06
CA ASP A 11 -24.28 -7.29 -3.70
C ASP A 11 -23.62 -5.96 -4.11
N ARG A 12 -22.93 -5.30 -3.18
CA ARG A 12 -21.95 -4.29 -3.57
C ARG A 12 -20.88 -5.05 -4.35
N GLU A 13 -20.69 -4.73 -5.63
CA GLU A 13 -19.53 -5.21 -6.38
C GLU A 13 -18.28 -4.93 -5.53
N GLN A 14 -17.74 -5.96 -4.90
CA GLN A 14 -16.53 -5.84 -4.12
C GLN A 14 -15.38 -5.69 -5.12
N THR A 15 -15.00 -4.44 -5.41
CA THR A 15 -13.96 -4.11 -6.39
C THR A 15 -12.53 -4.32 -5.88
N GLY A 16 -12.37 -4.72 -4.62
CA GLY A 16 -11.09 -5.02 -3.97
C GLY A 16 -10.72 -6.51 -3.98
N GLY A 17 -9.46 -6.83 -3.69
CA GLY A 17 -8.97 -8.21 -3.63
C GLY A 17 -7.51 -8.31 -3.21
N GLY A 18 -6.97 -9.53 -3.21
CA GLY A 18 -5.58 -9.81 -2.85
C GLY A 18 -4.89 -10.68 -3.90
N VAL A 19 -3.61 -10.41 -4.15
CA VAL A 19 -2.77 -11.19 -5.07
C VAL A 19 -1.51 -11.66 -4.35
N LEU A 20 -1.09 -12.89 -4.64
CA LEU A 20 0.18 -13.42 -4.18
C LEU A 20 1.27 -13.02 -5.17
N LEU A 21 2.18 -12.17 -4.73
CA LEU A 21 3.36 -11.80 -5.51
C LEU A 21 4.58 -12.55 -5.03
N GLY A 22 5.63 -12.52 -5.84
CA GLY A 22 6.91 -13.08 -5.47
C GLY A 22 7.37 -12.47 -4.16
N SER A 23 7.70 -11.17 -4.12
CA SER A 23 8.31 -10.50 -2.95
C SER A 23 7.64 -9.18 -2.56
N ALA A 24 7.89 -8.66 -1.35
CA ALA A 24 7.45 -7.30 -1.01
C ALA A 24 8.08 -6.23 -1.90
N SER A 25 9.33 -6.41 -2.36
CA SER A 25 9.94 -5.52 -3.34
C SER A 25 9.14 -5.46 -4.65
N GLU A 26 8.60 -6.60 -5.09
CA GLU A 26 7.72 -6.69 -6.26
C GLU A 26 6.36 -6.07 -5.97
N CYS A 27 5.79 -6.26 -4.77
CA CYS A 27 4.56 -5.59 -4.36
C CYS A 27 4.70 -4.07 -4.43
N VAL A 28 5.77 -3.52 -3.87
CA VAL A 28 6.05 -2.08 -3.89
C VAL A 28 6.20 -1.58 -5.32
N LEU A 29 6.95 -2.29 -6.17
CA LEU A 29 7.08 -1.93 -7.58
C LEU A 29 5.73 -1.94 -8.30
N MET A 30 4.92 -2.98 -8.12
CA MET A 30 3.59 -3.08 -8.74
C MET A 30 2.67 -1.95 -8.28
N ALA A 31 2.68 -1.62 -6.98
CA ALA A 31 1.89 -0.51 -6.44
C ALA A 31 2.32 0.83 -7.04
N ILE A 32 3.63 1.08 -7.14
CA ILE A 32 4.18 2.29 -7.78
C ILE A 32 3.75 2.37 -9.25
N LEU A 33 3.89 1.29 -10.01
CA LEU A 33 3.52 1.26 -11.43
C LEU A 33 2.02 1.51 -11.63
N ALA A 34 1.16 0.89 -10.80
CA ALA A 34 -0.28 1.11 -10.84
C ALA A 34 -0.64 2.57 -10.53
N ALA A 35 -0.07 3.14 -9.47
CA ALA A 35 -0.28 4.54 -9.09
C ALA A 35 0.21 5.51 -10.16
N ARG A 36 1.35 5.20 -10.79
CA ARG A 36 1.96 5.98 -11.86
C ARG A 36 1.02 6.03 -13.07
N THR A 37 0.54 4.88 -13.54
CA THR A 37 -0.40 4.79 -14.67
C THR A 37 -1.66 5.59 -14.37
N LYS A 38 -2.28 5.39 -13.19
CA LYS A 38 -3.47 6.13 -12.77
C LYS A 38 -3.23 7.64 -12.72
N LYS A 39 -2.06 8.09 -12.23
CA LYS A 39 -1.73 9.52 -12.16
C LYS A 39 -1.51 10.11 -13.56
N ILE A 40 -0.78 9.41 -14.44
CA ILE A 40 -0.58 9.85 -15.84
C ILE A 40 -1.93 10.01 -16.54
N GLU A 41 -2.82 9.02 -16.44
CA GLU A 41 -4.18 9.10 -17.00
C GLU A 41 -4.94 10.31 -16.44
N SER A 42 -4.90 10.53 -15.13
CA SER A 42 -5.57 11.69 -14.52
C SER A 42 -5.04 13.03 -15.03
N GLN A 43 -3.74 13.14 -15.30
CA GLN A 43 -3.12 14.36 -15.85
C GLN A 43 -3.49 14.57 -17.31
N ARG A 44 -3.58 13.50 -18.11
CA ARG A 44 -4.05 13.57 -19.50
C ARG A 44 -5.52 13.98 -19.61
N MET A 45 -6.35 13.58 -18.65
CA MET A 45 -7.75 14.02 -18.61
C MET A 45 -7.88 15.53 -18.36
N ILE A 46 -6.93 16.11 -17.63
CA ILE A 46 -6.88 17.57 -17.36
C ILE A 46 -6.30 18.31 -18.57
N ASN A 47 -5.21 17.80 -19.15
CA ASN A 47 -4.58 18.37 -20.33
C ASN A 47 -4.29 17.28 -21.37
N PRO A 48 -5.16 17.07 -22.37
CA PRO A 48 -4.99 16.01 -23.37
C PRO A 48 -3.75 16.14 -24.27
N LEU A 49 -3.14 17.33 -24.33
CA LEU A 49 -1.98 17.60 -25.19
C LEU A 49 -0.64 17.33 -24.50
N ILE A 50 -0.64 17.14 -23.17
CA ILE A 50 0.59 16.86 -22.43
C ILE A 50 1.13 15.48 -22.80
N LYS A 51 2.45 15.36 -22.96
CA LYS A 51 3.09 14.09 -23.27
C LYS A 51 3.33 13.30 -21.97
N ASP A 52 3.17 11.98 -22.03
CA ASP A 52 3.41 11.10 -20.87
C ASP A 52 4.81 11.28 -20.26
N ALA A 53 5.83 11.54 -21.10
CA ALA A 53 7.20 11.77 -20.66
C ALA A 53 7.37 13.03 -19.79
N GLU A 54 6.57 14.08 -20.08
CA GLU A 54 6.59 15.33 -19.31
C GLU A 54 5.86 15.17 -17.96
N ILE A 55 4.77 14.38 -17.93
CA ILE A 55 4.15 14.01 -16.65
C ILE A 55 5.13 13.19 -15.83
N LEU A 56 5.70 12.13 -16.43
CA LEU A 56 6.61 11.20 -15.78
C LEU A 56 7.81 11.90 -15.17
N SER A 57 8.42 12.86 -15.90
CA SER A 57 9.57 13.61 -15.40
C SER A 57 9.24 14.46 -14.17
N ASN A 58 7.97 14.78 -13.92
CA ASN A 58 7.54 15.58 -12.76
C ASN A 58 6.96 14.73 -11.61
N LEU A 59 6.76 13.42 -11.79
CA LEU A 59 6.24 12.55 -10.73
C LEU A 59 7.22 12.37 -9.58
N VAL A 60 6.71 12.46 -8.35
CA VAL A 60 7.48 12.25 -7.12
C VAL A 60 6.76 11.34 -6.12
N CYS A 61 7.54 10.41 -5.55
CA CYS A 61 7.16 9.44 -4.54
C CYS A 61 7.84 9.77 -3.20
N TYR A 62 7.17 9.50 -2.08
CA TYR A 62 7.67 9.77 -0.74
C TYR A 62 7.74 8.49 0.09
N THR A 63 8.77 8.39 0.94
CA THR A 63 8.90 7.31 1.91
C THR A 63 9.75 7.76 3.10
N SER A 64 9.71 6.99 4.19
CA SER A 64 10.59 7.20 5.35
C SER A 64 12.06 6.96 4.97
N LYS A 65 12.99 7.72 5.57
CA LYS A 65 14.43 7.45 5.46
C LYS A 65 14.84 6.07 6.01
N LEU A 66 13.99 5.46 6.84
CA LEU A 66 14.18 4.11 7.37
C LEU A 66 13.40 3.03 6.60
N ALA A 67 12.71 3.41 5.52
CA ALA A 67 12.06 2.45 4.64
C ALA A 67 13.10 1.52 4.00
N HIS A 68 12.67 0.31 3.66
CA HIS A 68 13.55 -0.65 3.03
C HIS A 68 14.00 -0.18 1.64
N SER A 69 15.25 -0.50 1.25
CA SER A 69 15.86 -0.10 -0.02
C SER A 69 15.07 -0.49 -1.29
N CYS A 70 14.06 -1.36 -1.16
CA CYS A 70 13.20 -1.74 -2.27
C CYS A 70 12.39 -0.56 -2.83
N VAL A 71 12.03 0.44 -2.01
CA VAL A 71 11.27 1.61 -2.48
C VAL A 71 12.10 2.44 -3.45
N GLU A 72 13.37 2.71 -3.11
CA GLU A 72 14.30 3.43 -3.98
C GLU A 72 14.57 2.64 -5.27
N LYS A 73 14.83 1.33 -5.16
CA LYS A 73 15.03 0.46 -6.33
C LYS A 73 13.81 0.45 -7.25
N ALA A 74 12.61 0.39 -6.68
CA ALA A 74 11.37 0.45 -7.43
C ALA A 74 11.20 1.82 -8.12
N GLY A 75 11.58 2.91 -7.45
CA GLY A 75 11.59 4.24 -8.03
C GLY A 75 12.53 4.37 -9.24
N LEU A 76 13.74 3.80 -9.14
CA LEU A 76 14.69 3.76 -10.25
C LEU A 76 14.13 2.99 -11.45
N ILE A 77 13.56 1.80 -11.22
CA ILE A 77 12.94 0.98 -12.28
C ILE A 77 11.73 1.70 -12.89
N ALA A 78 10.93 2.39 -12.08
CA ALA A 78 9.76 3.12 -12.52
C ALA A 78 10.06 4.50 -13.13
N MET A 79 11.33 4.94 -13.13
CA MET A 79 11.80 6.24 -13.63
C MET A 79 11.12 7.44 -12.95
N ILE A 80 10.98 7.38 -11.62
CA ILE A 80 10.37 8.46 -10.82
C ILE A 80 11.37 9.03 -9.82
N LYS A 81 11.09 10.24 -9.34
CA LYS A 81 11.80 10.81 -8.19
C LYS A 81 11.31 10.13 -6.90
N VAL A 82 12.23 9.78 -6.00
CA VAL A 82 11.92 9.27 -4.66
C VAL A 82 12.52 10.21 -3.62
N ARG A 83 11.69 10.65 -2.66
CA ARG A 83 12.09 11.47 -1.51
C ARG A 83 12.10 10.60 -0.27
N GLN A 84 13.27 10.46 0.35
CA GLN A 84 13.42 9.88 1.68
C GLN A 84 13.28 10.99 2.72
N LEU A 85 12.22 10.89 3.53
CA LEU A 85 11.86 11.91 4.50
C LEU A 85 12.42 11.59 5.87
N ALA A 86 12.77 12.65 6.61
CA ALA A 86 13.24 12.52 7.98
C ALA A 86 12.13 11.92 8.88
N VAL A 87 12.57 11.15 9.87
CA VAL A 87 11.71 10.55 10.89
C VAL A 87 11.83 11.33 12.20
N ASP A 88 10.84 11.17 13.07
CA ASP A 88 10.90 11.71 14.43
C ASP A 88 11.81 10.86 15.35
N GLU A 89 11.82 11.21 16.64
CA GLU A 89 12.64 10.54 17.66
C GLU A 89 12.21 9.09 17.92
N ASN A 90 10.98 8.73 17.54
CA ASN A 90 10.47 7.36 17.58
C ASN A 90 10.72 6.61 16.26
N PHE A 91 11.56 7.18 15.38
CA PHE A 91 11.89 6.59 14.09
C PHE A 91 10.66 6.42 13.18
N SER A 92 9.66 7.30 13.35
CA SER A 92 8.39 7.29 12.62
C SER A 92 8.31 8.47 11.64
N LEU A 93 7.90 8.23 10.40
CA LEU A 93 7.52 9.32 9.50
C LEU A 93 6.21 9.94 9.98
N ARG A 94 6.19 11.27 10.08
CA ARG A 94 5.06 12.06 10.58
C ARG A 94 4.40 12.88 9.49
N GLY A 95 3.11 13.13 9.64
CA GLY A 95 2.31 13.86 8.66
C GLY A 95 2.84 15.26 8.39
N LYS A 96 3.28 15.98 9.44
CA LYS A 96 3.85 17.34 9.27
C LYS A 96 5.05 17.35 8.31
N THR A 97 5.96 16.38 8.45
CA THR A 97 7.14 16.26 7.57
C THR A 97 6.72 15.94 6.14
N LEU A 98 5.77 15.02 5.98
CA LEU A 98 5.22 14.65 4.67
C LEU A 98 4.53 15.83 3.99
N ASP A 99 3.62 16.51 4.68
CA ASP A 99 2.84 17.64 4.14
C ASP A 99 3.76 18.79 3.73
N THR A 100 4.74 19.14 4.57
CA THR A 100 5.72 20.19 4.25
C THR A 100 6.48 19.86 2.96
N CYS A 101 6.90 18.61 2.79
CA CYS A 101 7.61 18.19 1.59
C CYS A 101 6.70 18.15 0.35
N ILE A 102 5.45 17.71 0.50
CA ILE A 102 4.46 17.70 -0.57
C ILE A 102 4.19 19.11 -1.07
N GLN A 103 3.95 20.08 -0.18
CA GLN A 103 3.69 21.46 -0.61
C GLN A 103 4.92 22.05 -1.30
N ALA A 104 6.12 21.86 -0.73
CA ALA A 104 7.34 22.34 -1.36
C ALA A 104 7.58 21.73 -2.76
N ASP A 105 7.34 20.43 -2.96
CA ASP A 105 7.48 19.82 -4.27
C ASP A 105 6.40 20.31 -5.25
N LYS A 106 5.16 20.56 -4.80
CA LYS A 106 4.09 21.17 -5.61
C LYS A 106 4.45 22.59 -6.06
N ASP A 107 5.00 23.40 -5.15
CA ASP A 107 5.47 24.76 -5.46
C ASP A 107 6.59 24.76 -6.50
N ASN A 108 7.39 23.69 -6.54
CA ASN A 108 8.43 23.45 -7.55
C ASN A 108 7.90 22.78 -8.84
N GLY A 109 6.58 22.65 -9.00
CA GLY A 109 5.94 22.07 -10.19
C GLY A 109 6.03 20.55 -10.29
N LEU A 110 6.43 19.86 -9.23
CA LEU A 110 6.38 18.40 -9.18
C LEU A 110 4.97 17.91 -8.85
N ILE A 111 4.71 16.64 -9.17
CA ILE A 111 3.41 16.00 -9.04
C ILE A 111 3.53 14.87 -8.02
N PRO A 112 3.17 15.12 -6.75
CA PRO A 112 2.99 14.09 -5.73
C PRO A 112 1.99 13.03 -6.20
N PHE A 113 2.39 11.75 -6.15
CA PHE A 113 1.51 10.68 -6.61
C PHE A 113 1.54 9.40 -5.78
N PHE A 114 2.59 9.16 -5.00
CA PHE A 114 2.73 7.94 -4.20
C PHE A 114 3.40 8.19 -2.85
N VAL A 115 2.90 7.55 -1.80
CA VAL A 115 3.54 7.46 -0.49
C VAL A 115 3.66 5.99 -0.09
N CYS A 116 4.86 5.57 0.31
CA CYS A 116 5.12 4.27 0.93
C CYS A 116 5.35 4.46 2.44
N GLY A 117 4.35 4.11 3.25
CA GLY A 117 4.46 4.01 4.70
C GLY A 117 4.98 2.64 5.12
N THR A 118 5.80 2.58 6.17
CA THR A 118 6.43 1.34 6.62
C THR A 118 5.85 0.90 7.96
N LEU A 119 5.32 -0.32 8.03
CA LEU A 119 4.92 -1.01 9.25
C LEU A 119 5.99 -2.05 9.61
N GLY A 120 6.92 -1.65 10.48
CA GLY A 120 8.07 -2.45 10.90
C GLY A 120 9.28 -2.22 10.01
N THR A 121 9.98 -1.11 10.25
CA THR A 121 11.25 -0.77 9.57
C THR A 121 12.30 -1.86 9.79
N THR A 122 13.20 -2.03 8.83
CA THR A 122 14.24 -3.07 8.91
C THR A 122 15.24 -2.81 10.04
N SER A 123 15.49 -1.54 10.39
CA SER A 123 16.49 -1.16 11.37
C SER A 123 16.08 -1.47 12.81
N CYS A 124 14.86 -1.08 13.19
CA CYS A 124 14.42 -1.11 14.58
C CYS A 124 12.96 -1.51 14.76
N ALA A 125 12.30 -2.00 13.71
CA ALA A 125 10.88 -2.35 13.70
C ALA A 125 9.94 -1.20 14.13
N SER A 126 10.36 0.06 13.90
CA SER A 126 9.49 1.23 14.04
C SER A 126 8.38 1.21 12.98
N TYR A 127 7.35 2.03 13.17
CA TYR A 127 6.26 2.17 12.22
C TYR A 127 5.92 3.64 12.00
N ASP A 128 5.57 3.98 10.77
CA ASP A 128 5.17 5.33 10.39
C ASP A 128 3.77 5.67 10.96
N ASN A 129 3.47 6.95 11.14
CA ASN A 129 2.16 7.37 11.65
C ASN A 129 1.12 7.39 10.51
N PHE A 130 0.40 6.29 10.36
CA PHE A 130 -0.51 6.09 9.24
C PHE A 130 -1.79 6.93 9.29
N GLU A 131 -2.26 7.33 10.48
CA GLU A 131 -3.43 8.20 10.63
C GLU A 131 -3.13 9.57 9.99
N GLU A 132 -2.01 10.18 10.41
CA GLU A 132 -1.58 11.47 9.86
C GLU A 132 -1.26 11.38 8.35
N ILE A 133 -0.56 10.32 7.93
CA ILE A 133 -0.17 10.13 6.52
C ILE A 133 -1.40 9.86 5.64
N GLY A 134 -2.32 9.03 6.12
CA GLY A 134 -3.53 8.64 5.40
C GLY A 134 -4.45 9.83 5.12
N GLU A 135 -4.66 10.70 6.12
CA GLU A 135 -5.42 11.95 5.95
C GLU A 135 -4.84 12.85 4.86
N ILE A 136 -3.52 13.04 4.86
CA ILE A 136 -2.83 13.84 3.85
C ILE A 136 -2.97 13.21 2.47
N CYS A 137 -2.75 11.89 2.36
CA CYS A 137 -2.85 11.19 1.08
C CYS A 137 -4.28 11.26 0.50
N GLN A 138 -5.30 11.18 1.35
CA GLN A 138 -6.69 11.33 0.93
C GLN A 138 -6.98 12.74 0.44
N ARG A 139 -6.56 13.76 1.19
CA ARG A 139 -6.71 15.18 0.83
C ARG A 139 -6.04 15.52 -0.49
N GLU A 140 -4.80 15.08 -0.67
CA GLU A 140 -3.97 15.39 -1.84
C GLU A 140 -4.20 14.41 -3.02
N LYS A 141 -5.11 13.43 -2.87
CA LYS A 141 -5.38 12.38 -3.86
C LYS A 141 -4.10 11.66 -4.31
N ILE A 142 -3.28 11.30 -3.33
CA ILE A 142 -2.03 10.56 -3.48
C ILE A 142 -2.29 9.09 -3.17
N TRP A 143 -1.69 8.20 -3.95
CA TRP A 143 -1.76 6.77 -3.66
C TRP A 143 -0.98 6.46 -2.41
N PHE A 144 -1.62 5.84 -1.42
CA PHE A 144 -0.97 5.43 -0.19
C PHE A 144 -0.82 3.91 -0.13
N HIS A 145 0.42 3.46 0.06
CA HIS A 145 0.81 2.07 0.18
C HIS A 145 1.46 1.81 1.53
N VAL A 146 1.11 0.68 2.17
CA VAL A 146 1.72 0.25 3.43
C VAL A 146 2.60 -0.98 3.19
N ASP A 147 3.90 -0.84 3.43
CA ASP A 147 4.85 -1.96 3.48
C ASP A 147 4.85 -2.56 4.89
N GLY A 148 4.09 -3.64 5.07
CA GLY A 148 4.04 -4.44 6.29
C GLY A 148 4.85 -5.72 6.19
N ALA A 149 5.92 -5.74 5.39
CA ALA A 149 6.71 -6.94 5.07
C ALA A 149 7.09 -7.81 6.28
N TYR A 150 7.40 -7.17 7.41
CA TYR A 150 7.78 -7.81 8.67
C TYR A 150 6.63 -7.77 9.69
N ALA A 151 6.23 -6.58 10.15
CA ALA A 151 5.30 -6.44 11.27
C ALA A 151 3.82 -6.59 10.89
N GLY A 152 3.48 -6.62 9.59
CA GLY A 152 2.08 -6.77 9.15
C GLY A 152 1.42 -8.08 9.59
N SER A 153 2.20 -9.10 9.93
CA SER A 153 1.69 -10.36 10.48
C SER A 153 1.22 -10.27 11.93
N ALA A 154 1.77 -9.34 12.71
CA ALA A 154 1.35 -9.10 14.07
C ALA A 154 -0.12 -8.66 14.14
N LEU A 155 -0.65 -8.06 13.07
CA LEU A 155 -2.03 -7.62 12.93
C LEU A 155 -3.08 -8.74 13.01
N ILE A 156 -2.66 -10.01 12.93
CA ILE A 156 -3.51 -11.19 13.19
C ILE A 156 -3.89 -11.23 14.67
N CYS A 157 -2.97 -10.86 15.55
CA CYS A 157 -3.20 -10.89 16.99
C CYS A 157 -3.94 -9.62 17.43
N HIS A 158 -4.94 -9.80 18.29
CA HIS A 158 -5.82 -8.70 18.71
C HIS A 158 -5.08 -7.63 19.51
N GLU A 159 -4.06 -8.02 20.27
CA GLU A 159 -3.19 -7.14 21.05
C GLU A 159 -2.41 -6.14 20.18
N PHE A 160 -2.19 -6.42 18.90
CA PHE A 160 -1.52 -5.51 17.95
C PHE A 160 -2.51 -4.81 17.01
N SER A 161 -3.81 -4.92 17.24
CA SER A 161 -4.84 -4.27 16.42
C SER A 161 -4.72 -2.75 16.37
N TYR A 162 -4.14 -2.13 17.41
CA TYR A 162 -3.89 -0.69 17.45
C TYR A 162 -2.97 -0.21 16.32
N LEU A 163 -2.12 -1.08 15.76
CA LEU A 163 -1.25 -0.76 14.64
C LEU A 163 -2.03 -0.60 13.31
N LYS A 164 -3.30 -1.02 13.23
CA LYS A 164 -4.14 -0.90 12.02
C LYS A 164 -4.65 0.51 11.78
N LYS A 165 -4.63 1.35 12.81
CA LYS A 165 -5.22 2.69 12.80
C LYS A 165 -4.63 3.53 11.68
N GLY A 166 -5.49 4.08 10.83
CA GLY A 166 -5.10 5.01 9.78
C GLY A 166 -4.78 4.38 8.43
N PHE A 167 -4.77 3.04 8.31
CA PHE A 167 -4.69 2.39 7.00
C PHE A 167 -5.81 1.38 6.70
N GLU A 168 -6.92 1.38 7.46
CA GLU A 168 -7.98 0.37 7.34
C GLU A 168 -8.60 0.29 5.94
N HIS A 169 -8.52 1.38 5.17
CA HIS A 169 -9.05 1.50 3.82
C HIS A 169 -8.00 1.38 2.71
N TRP A 170 -6.75 1.04 3.05
CA TRP A 170 -5.61 1.08 2.12
C TRP A 170 -4.96 -0.30 1.94
N SER A 171 -4.31 -0.51 0.80
CA SER A 171 -3.69 -1.79 0.46
C SER A 171 -2.36 -1.99 1.18
N ILE A 172 -2.26 -3.07 1.95
CA ILE A 172 -1.04 -3.48 2.67
C ILE A 172 -0.29 -4.54 1.85
N ALA A 173 1.00 -4.33 1.57
CA ALA A 173 1.89 -5.40 1.11
C ALA A 173 2.48 -6.18 2.28
N LEU A 174 2.45 -7.51 2.18
CA LEU A 174 3.10 -8.44 3.10
C LEU A 174 4.18 -9.25 2.35
N SER A 175 5.28 -9.63 3.02
CA SER A 175 6.42 -10.31 2.38
C SER A 175 6.57 -11.82 2.72
N ARG A 176 7.38 -12.49 1.88
CA ARG A 176 7.64 -13.93 1.59
C ARG A 176 7.64 -15.04 2.66
N ARG A 177 7.44 -14.86 3.97
CA ARG A 177 7.50 -16.02 4.93
C ARG A 177 6.17 -16.73 5.22
N PHE A 178 5.15 -16.50 4.40
CA PHE A 178 3.76 -16.93 4.68
C PHE A 178 3.22 -18.07 3.81
N ARG A 179 4.03 -18.77 2.99
CA ARG A 179 3.52 -19.99 2.31
C ARG A 179 3.22 -21.10 3.32
N ALA A 180 4.14 -21.37 4.24
CA ALA A 180 3.94 -22.38 5.27
C ALA A 180 2.83 -21.98 6.24
N LEU A 181 2.68 -20.69 6.58
CA LEU A 181 1.64 -20.25 7.50
C LEU A 181 0.26 -20.14 6.84
N LYS A 182 0.15 -19.65 5.59
CA LYS A 182 -1.10 -19.70 4.81
C LYS A 182 -1.51 -21.15 4.56
N LEU A 183 -0.57 -22.03 4.20
CA LEU A 183 -0.80 -23.47 4.06
C LEU A 183 -1.20 -24.10 5.40
N TRP A 184 -0.54 -23.75 6.50
CA TRP A 184 -0.89 -24.19 7.84
C TRP A 184 -2.29 -23.69 8.25
N PHE A 185 -2.68 -22.46 7.91
CA PHE A 185 -4.02 -21.94 8.12
C PHE A 185 -5.05 -22.66 7.24
N THR A 186 -4.75 -22.97 5.98
CA THR A 186 -5.65 -23.73 5.11
C THR A 186 -5.82 -25.16 5.64
N ILE A 187 -4.74 -25.83 6.03
CA ILE A 187 -4.78 -27.18 6.63
C ILE A 187 -5.48 -27.17 7.99
N ARG A 188 -5.28 -26.14 8.82
CA ARG A 188 -5.91 -26.00 10.14
C ARG A 188 -7.39 -25.63 10.07
N SER A 189 -7.80 -24.83 9.09
CA SER A 189 -9.19 -24.35 8.97
C SER A 189 -10.09 -25.33 8.21
N TYR A 190 -9.59 -25.94 7.12
CA TYR A 190 -10.38 -26.88 6.32
C TYR A 190 -10.13 -28.34 6.72
N GLY A 191 -9.05 -28.64 7.44
CA GLY A 191 -8.60 -30.01 7.64
C GLY A 191 -8.12 -30.66 6.34
N VAL A 192 -7.47 -31.81 6.45
CA VAL A 192 -7.01 -32.58 5.28
C VAL A 192 -8.21 -33.07 4.45
N GLU A 193 -9.32 -33.42 5.11
CA GLU A 193 -10.54 -33.92 4.47
C GLU A 193 -11.33 -32.81 3.75
N GLY A 194 -11.44 -31.60 4.32
CA GLY A 194 -12.12 -30.48 3.67
C GLY A 194 -11.39 -30.00 2.42
N LEU A 195 -10.06 -30.03 2.42
CA LEU A 195 -9.24 -29.78 1.23
C LEU A 195 -9.45 -30.84 0.15
N ARG A 196 -9.54 -32.12 0.52
CA ARG A 196 -9.77 -33.23 -0.41
C ARG A 196 -11.11 -33.11 -1.13
N ASN A 197 -12.17 -32.77 -0.40
CA ASN A 197 -13.50 -32.61 -0.97
C ASN A 197 -13.62 -31.39 -1.89
N TYR A 198 -12.87 -30.33 -1.63
CA TYR A 198 -12.85 -29.13 -2.47
C TYR A 198 -12.12 -29.34 -3.81
N ILE A 199 -11.14 -30.25 -3.85
CA ILE A 199 -10.36 -30.57 -5.06
C ILE A 199 -11.06 -31.62 -5.94
N LEU A 200 -11.96 -32.42 -5.35
CA LEU A 200 -12.67 -33.50 -6.04
C LEU A 200 -14.08 -33.10 -6.53
N GLN A 201 -14.43 -31.81 -6.48
CA GLN A 201 -15.58 -31.20 -7.17
C GLN A 201 -15.15 -30.60 -8.50
#